data_AF-A0A0F9PJJ9-F1
#
_entry.id   AF-A0A0F9PJJ9-F1
#
_cell.length_a   1.000
_cell.length_b   1.000
_cell.length_c   1.000
_cell.angle_alpha   90.00
_cell.angle_beta   90.00
_cell.angle_gamma   90.00
#
_symmetry.space_group_name_H-M   'P 1'
#
loop_
_entity.id
_entity.type
_entity.pdbx_description
1 polymer ?
#
loop_
_entity_poly.entity_id
_entity_poly.type
_entity_poly.pdbx_seq_one_letter_code
_entity_poly.pdbx_strand_id
1 'polypeptide(L)'
;MAFKTDIQIAREASKRPIQEIGQKLGISSADLLPYGHDKAKVSQSFINSVQDRPDGKLILVTAINPTPAGEGKTTTTVGLGDGLNRIGKNAAVCIREASLGPNFGMKGGAAGGGYAQIVPMEEMNLHFTGDFHAITSAHNLLSAMIDNHIYWGNELEIDLRRVVWRRVVDMNDRALRQITASLGGVSNGFPREAGFDITVASEVMAILCLARNLGDLQKRLGDMIVAYTRERKPIYARDIKADGAMTVLLKDAMQPNLVQTLENNPAFVHGGPFANIAHGCNSVIATTTALKLADYVVTEAGFGADLGAEKFLNIKCRKAGLAPSCVVVVATVRAMKMNGGIAKADLGTENVDAVQAGCPNLGRHIENLKSFGVPVVVAINHFVTDTDAEVQAVKEYVASQGAEAVLSRHWELGSAGSADLATKVVEIIDRGDAKFAPIYPDEMSLSDKINTIATKIYRADAAVMDQKILKQLQDWEEQGYGNLPVCMAKTQYSFTTDPEARGAPTGFNIPVREVRLSAGAGFVVAICGEIMTMPGLPRVPSAENIRLNDAGDVEGLF
;
A
#
# COMPACT_ATOMS: atom_id res chain seq x y z
N MET A 1 14.52 -30.27 9.55
CA MET A 1 15.71 -29.39 9.41
C MET A 1 15.37 -28.06 10.06
N ALA A 2 16.32 -27.40 10.73
CA ALA A 2 16.07 -26.07 11.30
C ALA A 2 16.17 -25.02 10.18
N PHE A 3 15.10 -24.27 9.93
CA PHE A 3 15.12 -23.14 8.99
C PHE A 3 15.79 -21.94 9.66
N LYS A 4 16.61 -21.20 8.90
CA LYS A 4 17.17 -19.93 9.36
C LYS A 4 16.06 -18.89 9.51
N THR A 5 16.22 -17.98 10.46
CA THR A 5 15.30 -16.85 10.59
C THR A 5 15.50 -15.86 9.45
N ASP A 6 14.48 -15.05 9.14
CA ASP A 6 14.56 -14.07 8.05
C ASP A 6 15.75 -13.12 8.22
N ILE A 7 16.03 -12.65 9.44
CA ILE A 7 17.16 -11.78 9.74
C ILE A 7 18.52 -12.48 9.59
N GLN A 8 18.62 -13.77 9.92
CA GLN A 8 19.84 -14.53 9.68
C GLN A 8 20.13 -14.62 8.18
N ILE A 9 19.11 -14.91 7.36
CA ILE A 9 19.24 -14.94 5.90
C ILE A 9 19.66 -13.56 5.37
N ALA A 10 19.02 -12.48 5.83
CA ALA A 10 19.32 -11.12 5.38
C ALA A 10 20.74 -10.65 5.74
N ARG A 11 21.27 -11.06 6.89
CA ARG A 11 22.64 -10.71 7.31
C ARG A 11 23.71 -11.49 6.56
N GLU A 12 23.45 -12.75 6.25
CA GLU A 12 24.35 -13.59 5.46
C GLU A 12 24.35 -13.22 3.96
N ALA A 13 23.40 -12.37 3.53
CA ALA A 13 23.27 -11.96 2.14
C ALA A 13 24.50 -11.20 1.63
N SER A 14 25.07 -11.68 0.53
CA SER A 14 26.16 -11.02 -0.19
C SER A 14 25.61 -9.89 -1.08
N LYS A 15 25.37 -8.73 -0.48
CA LYS A 15 24.89 -7.53 -1.18
C LYS A 15 25.95 -7.02 -2.16
N ARG A 16 25.52 -6.60 -3.35
CA ARG A 16 26.38 -5.92 -4.32
C ARG A 16 26.36 -4.40 -4.10
N PRO A 17 27.42 -3.67 -4.49
CA PRO A 17 27.38 -2.22 -4.56
C PRO A 17 26.18 -1.74 -5.36
N ILE A 18 25.48 -0.72 -4.87
CA ILE A 18 24.23 -0.25 -5.49
C ILE A 18 24.44 0.24 -6.93
N GLN A 19 25.65 0.68 -7.27
CA GLN A 19 26.04 1.07 -8.63
C GLN A 19 25.95 -0.11 -9.61
N GLU A 20 26.30 -1.33 -9.19
CA GLU A 20 26.16 -2.52 -10.03
C GLU A 20 24.67 -2.86 -10.26
N ILE A 21 23.84 -2.65 -9.24
CA ILE A 21 22.39 -2.84 -9.35
C ILE A 21 21.78 -1.81 -10.31
N GLY A 22 22.19 -0.54 -10.21
CA GLY A 22 21.80 0.51 -11.14
C GLY A 22 22.22 0.21 -12.58
N GLN A 23 23.42 -0.36 -12.77
CA GLN A 23 23.90 -0.75 -14.10
C GLN A 23 23.01 -1.79 -14.79
N LYS A 24 22.41 -2.73 -14.03
CA LYS A 24 21.42 -3.69 -14.59
C LYS A 24 20.20 -3.00 -15.21
N LEU A 25 19.86 -1.80 -14.73
CA LEU A 25 18.77 -0.96 -15.23
C LEU A 25 19.26 0.16 -16.16
N GLY A 26 20.55 0.19 -16.50
CA GLY A 26 21.13 1.26 -17.31
C GLY A 26 21.19 2.63 -16.61
N ILE A 27 21.19 2.65 -15.27
CA ILE A 27 21.35 3.86 -14.46
C ILE A 27 22.84 4.09 -14.26
N SER A 28 23.33 5.29 -14.62
CA SER A 28 24.73 5.64 -14.42
C SER A 28 25.04 5.86 -12.93
N SER A 29 26.30 5.69 -12.51
CA SER A 29 26.70 5.98 -11.13
C SER A 29 26.51 7.46 -10.74
N ALA A 30 26.56 8.38 -11.71
CA ALA A 30 26.31 9.80 -11.49
C ALA A 30 24.83 10.12 -11.22
N ASP A 31 23.93 9.22 -11.64
CA ASP A 31 22.48 9.34 -11.43
C ASP A 31 21.99 8.58 -10.18
N LEU A 32 22.91 8.01 -9.42
CA LEU A 32 22.63 7.40 -8.12
C LEU A 32 23.18 8.29 -7.02
N LEU A 33 22.32 8.64 -6.07
CA LEU A 33 22.68 9.38 -4.85
C LEU A 33 22.82 8.36 -3.70
N PRO A 34 24.04 7.91 -3.36
CA PRO A 34 24.21 6.76 -2.46
C PRO A 34 23.90 7.12 -1.01
N TYR A 35 23.22 6.21 -0.31
CA TYR A 35 23.03 6.22 1.13
C TYR A 35 23.79 5.02 1.71
N GLY A 36 25.11 5.16 1.83
CA GLY A 36 26.01 4.02 2.04
C GLY A 36 26.32 3.31 0.72
N HIS A 37 26.56 2.00 0.77
CA HIS A 37 27.06 1.22 -0.37
C HIS A 37 26.00 0.37 -1.09
N ASP A 38 24.86 0.12 -0.46
CA ASP A 38 23.88 -0.88 -0.89
C ASP A 38 22.47 -0.32 -1.15
N LYS A 39 22.31 1.01 -1.09
CA LYS A 39 21.07 1.73 -1.40
C LYS A 39 21.36 3.14 -1.93
N ALA A 40 20.48 3.65 -2.78
CA ALA A 40 20.63 4.98 -3.37
C ALA A 40 19.27 5.56 -3.74
N LYS A 41 19.17 6.88 -3.79
CA LYS A 41 18.09 7.56 -4.53
C LYS A 41 18.44 7.67 -6.01
N VAL A 42 17.44 7.56 -6.88
CA VAL A 42 17.61 7.81 -8.33
C VAL A 42 17.41 9.30 -8.63
N SER A 43 18.37 9.92 -9.32
CA SER A 43 18.37 11.35 -9.59
C SER A 43 17.11 11.81 -10.36
N GLN A 44 16.60 13.00 -10.02
CA GLN A 44 15.44 13.56 -10.73
C GLN A 44 15.73 13.79 -12.22
N SER A 45 16.96 14.17 -12.58
CA SER A 45 17.38 14.35 -13.97
C SER A 45 17.27 13.05 -14.77
N PHE A 46 17.71 11.93 -14.21
CA PHE A 46 17.60 10.63 -14.84
C PHE A 46 16.15 10.19 -14.98
N ILE A 47 15.35 10.33 -13.91
CA ILE A 47 13.91 10.02 -13.93
C ILE A 47 13.23 10.76 -15.09
N ASN A 48 13.50 12.06 -15.24
CA ASN A 48 12.92 12.85 -16.31
C ASN A 48 13.38 12.38 -17.71
N SER A 49 14.65 11.98 -17.85
CA SER A 49 15.24 11.56 -19.13
C SER A 49 14.66 10.27 -19.71
N VAL A 50 14.04 9.43 -18.87
CA VAL A 50 13.55 8.10 -19.29
C VAL A 50 12.05 8.07 -19.58
N GLN A 51 11.32 9.17 -19.33
CA GLN A 51 9.85 9.18 -19.43
C GLN A 51 9.31 8.91 -20.84
N ASP A 52 10.09 9.21 -21.88
CA ASP A 52 9.69 8.98 -23.28
C ASP A 52 9.97 7.54 -23.78
N ARG A 53 10.58 6.69 -22.95
CA ARG A 53 10.81 5.27 -23.30
C ARG A 53 9.49 4.50 -23.34
N PRO A 54 9.39 3.42 -24.11
CA PRO A 54 8.23 2.52 -24.03
C PRO A 54 8.14 1.90 -22.63
N ASP A 55 6.91 1.64 -22.18
CA ASP A 55 6.68 0.91 -20.93
C ASP A 55 6.89 -0.59 -21.11
N GLY A 56 7.54 -1.21 -20.12
CA GLY A 56 7.52 -2.65 -19.92
C GLY A 56 6.14 -3.17 -19.47
N LYS A 57 6.12 -4.43 -19.05
CA LYS A 57 4.90 -5.14 -18.63
C LYS A 57 4.67 -4.98 -17.14
N LEU A 58 3.52 -4.41 -16.77
CA LEU A 58 3.14 -4.19 -15.37
C LEU A 58 2.43 -5.42 -14.80
N ILE A 59 2.95 -5.98 -13.71
CA ILE A 59 2.36 -7.11 -12.99
C ILE A 59 1.93 -6.64 -11.60
N LEU A 60 0.65 -6.82 -11.28
CA LEU A 60 0.14 -6.56 -9.93
C LEU A 60 0.11 -7.87 -9.12
N VAL A 61 0.77 -7.90 -7.98
CA VAL A 61 0.62 -8.94 -6.97
C VAL A 61 -0.35 -8.47 -5.90
N THR A 62 -1.37 -9.28 -5.67
CA THR A 62 -2.36 -9.09 -4.61
C THR A 62 -2.57 -10.40 -3.86
N ALA A 63 -3.50 -10.45 -2.91
CA ALA A 63 -3.79 -11.65 -2.15
C ALA A 63 -5.29 -11.78 -1.91
N ILE A 64 -5.67 -12.93 -1.37
CA ILE A 64 -6.94 -13.10 -0.66
C ILE A 64 -7.05 -12.17 0.56
N ASN A 65 -8.18 -12.18 1.26
CA ASN A 65 -8.31 -11.44 2.51
C ASN A 65 -7.23 -11.91 3.51
N PRO A 66 -6.50 -10.99 4.18
CA PRO A 66 -5.49 -11.35 5.14
C PRO A 66 -6.07 -12.20 6.27
N THR A 67 -5.31 -13.21 6.67
CA THR A 67 -5.60 -14.07 7.81
C THR A 67 -4.45 -13.99 8.82
N PRO A 68 -4.70 -14.28 10.10
CA PRO A 68 -3.63 -14.39 11.11
C PRO A 68 -2.53 -15.43 10.80
N ALA A 69 -2.73 -16.31 9.80
CA ALA A 69 -1.71 -17.25 9.33
C ALA A 69 -0.68 -16.58 8.42
N GLY A 70 -1.06 -15.52 7.69
CA GLY A 70 -0.23 -14.83 6.72
C GLY A 70 -0.21 -15.52 5.35
N GLU A 71 -0.30 -14.70 4.30
CA GLU A 71 -0.38 -15.17 2.91
C GLU A 71 0.99 -15.14 2.21
N GLY A 72 1.91 -14.29 2.67
CA GLY A 72 3.23 -14.11 2.04
C GLY A 72 3.17 -13.35 0.70
N LYS A 73 2.28 -12.36 0.60
CA LYS A 73 2.13 -11.53 -0.62
C LYS A 73 3.44 -10.88 -1.06
N THR A 74 4.10 -10.15 -0.16
CA THR A 74 5.36 -9.46 -0.50
C THR A 74 6.49 -10.45 -0.76
N THR A 75 6.51 -11.58 -0.07
CA THR A 75 7.40 -12.71 -0.36
C THR A 75 7.21 -13.19 -1.80
N THR A 76 5.95 -13.29 -2.27
CA THR A 76 5.64 -13.63 -3.67
C THR A 76 5.99 -12.50 -4.63
N THR A 77 5.80 -11.23 -4.27
CA THR A 77 6.22 -10.07 -5.08
C THR A 77 7.73 -10.12 -5.37
N VAL A 78 8.53 -10.33 -4.33
CA VAL A 78 10.00 -10.45 -4.45
C VAL A 78 10.37 -11.72 -5.20
N GLY A 79 9.80 -12.87 -4.79
CA GLY A 79 10.08 -14.16 -5.40
C GLY A 79 9.72 -14.22 -6.88
N LEU A 80 8.63 -13.59 -7.31
CA LEU A 80 8.27 -13.48 -8.72
C LEU A 80 9.26 -12.61 -9.50
N GLY A 81 9.70 -11.47 -8.93
CA GLY A 81 10.75 -10.64 -9.51
C GLY A 81 12.06 -11.42 -9.70
N ASP A 82 12.48 -12.17 -8.70
CA ASP A 82 13.67 -13.03 -8.77
C ASP A 82 13.48 -14.18 -9.78
N GLY A 83 12.29 -14.79 -9.80
CA GLY A 83 11.92 -15.85 -10.75
C GLY A 83 11.96 -15.37 -12.21
N LEU A 84 11.48 -14.17 -12.49
CA LEU A 84 11.54 -13.55 -13.84
C LEU A 84 12.99 -13.33 -14.28
N ASN A 85 13.83 -12.80 -13.39
CA ASN A 85 15.26 -12.64 -13.68
C ASN A 85 15.96 -13.99 -13.91
N ARG A 86 15.62 -15.03 -13.14
CA ARG A 86 16.15 -16.39 -13.30
C ARG A 86 15.84 -16.98 -14.67
N ILE A 87 14.63 -16.76 -15.20
CA ILE A 87 14.25 -17.23 -16.54
C ILE A 87 14.72 -16.29 -17.67
N GLY A 88 15.61 -15.35 -17.36
CA GLY A 88 16.28 -14.48 -18.32
C GLY A 88 15.50 -13.22 -18.73
N LYS A 89 14.45 -12.83 -18.00
CA LYS A 89 13.74 -11.56 -18.23
C LYS A 89 14.36 -10.44 -17.41
N ASN A 90 14.47 -9.23 -17.98
CA ASN A 90 14.87 -8.05 -17.21
C ASN A 90 13.69 -7.57 -16.36
N ALA A 91 13.71 -7.86 -15.05
CA ALA A 91 12.61 -7.54 -14.15
C ALA A 91 13.04 -6.70 -12.93
N ALA A 92 12.20 -5.74 -12.56
CA ALA A 92 12.34 -4.92 -11.36
C ALA A 92 11.13 -5.06 -10.43
N VAL A 93 11.37 -4.99 -9.12
CA VAL A 93 10.32 -5.02 -8.10
C VAL A 93 10.01 -3.61 -7.59
N CYS A 94 8.76 -3.33 -7.28
CA CYS A 94 8.30 -2.05 -6.72
C CYS A 94 7.40 -2.29 -5.50
N ILE A 95 7.90 -1.99 -4.30
CA ILE A 95 7.15 -2.16 -3.04
C ILE A 95 7.09 -0.86 -2.22
N ARG A 96 6.33 -0.92 -1.13
CA ARG A 96 6.18 0.18 -0.18
C ARG A 96 7.27 0.15 0.87
N GLU A 97 7.63 1.33 1.36
CA GLU A 97 8.38 1.47 2.61
C GLU A 97 7.48 1.15 3.81
N ALA A 98 8.05 0.57 4.86
CA ALA A 98 7.34 0.25 6.09
C ALA A 98 7.30 1.48 7.02
N SER A 99 6.17 1.69 7.70
CA SER A 99 6.10 2.65 8.81
C SER A 99 6.99 2.19 9.97
N LEU A 100 7.65 3.16 10.60
CA LEU A 100 8.56 2.96 11.73
C LEU A 100 7.81 2.45 12.98
N GLY A 101 6.70 3.10 13.33
CA GLY A 101 5.95 2.86 14.56
C GLY A 101 5.57 1.38 14.81
N PRO A 102 4.99 0.66 13.83
CA PRO A 102 4.63 -0.75 13.97
C PRO A 102 5.76 -1.70 14.35
N ASN A 103 7.01 -1.41 13.97
CA ASN A 103 8.19 -2.24 14.29
C ASN A 103 8.47 -2.27 15.80
N PHE A 104 8.10 -1.21 16.52
CA PHE A 104 8.20 -1.14 17.99
C PHE A 104 6.96 -1.67 18.71
N GLY A 105 5.91 -2.05 17.97
CA GLY A 105 4.62 -2.49 18.47
C GLY A 105 4.43 -4.01 18.41
N MET A 106 3.83 -4.50 17.31
CA MET A 106 3.44 -5.91 17.12
C MET A 106 3.89 -6.50 15.78
N LYS A 107 4.41 -5.70 14.84
CA LYS A 107 4.65 -6.13 13.46
C LYS A 107 6.13 -6.02 13.11
N GLY A 108 6.76 -7.13 12.74
CA GLY A 108 8.07 -7.15 12.10
C GLY A 108 7.96 -7.24 10.58
N GLY A 109 8.84 -6.53 9.86
CA GLY A 109 9.26 -6.75 8.47
C GLY A 109 8.22 -6.58 7.34
N ALA A 110 8.45 -5.63 6.42
CA ALA A 110 7.66 -5.48 5.18
C ALA A 110 8.42 -5.81 3.88
N ALA A 111 9.57 -6.49 3.97
CA ALA A 111 10.51 -6.66 2.85
C ALA A 111 10.49 -8.07 2.20
N GLY A 112 9.46 -8.87 2.44
CA GLY A 112 9.41 -10.28 2.02
C GLY A 112 9.72 -11.23 3.18
N GLY A 113 10.17 -12.46 2.88
CA GLY A 113 10.54 -13.45 3.90
C GLY A 113 11.26 -14.66 3.30
N GLY A 114 11.97 -15.42 4.13
CA GLY A 114 12.77 -16.57 3.69
C GLY A 114 13.85 -16.17 2.70
N TYR A 115 13.98 -16.89 1.59
CA TYR A 115 14.93 -16.58 0.51
C TYR A 115 14.40 -15.60 -0.54
N ALA A 116 13.23 -15.01 -0.32
CA ALA A 116 12.67 -13.95 -1.16
C ALA A 116 12.48 -12.67 -0.33
N GLN A 117 13.58 -11.96 -0.13
CA GLN A 117 13.63 -10.69 0.62
C GLN A 117 14.30 -9.58 -0.16
N ILE A 118 13.94 -8.34 0.17
CA ILE A 118 14.67 -7.13 -0.21
C ILE A 118 15.58 -6.71 0.95
N VAL A 119 16.80 -6.32 0.62
CA VAL A 119 17.85 -5.94 1.58
C VAL A 119 18.45 -4.58 1.23
N PRO A 120 18.91 -3.79 2.23
CA PRO A 120 19.05 -4.12 3.66
C PRO A 120 17.75 -4.03 4.48
N MET A 121 17.33 -5.15 5.07
CA MET A 121 16.03 -5.29 5.76
C MET A 121 15.91 -4.41 7.02
N GLU A 122 16.95 -4.32 7.84
CA GLU A 122 16.94 -3.50 9.07
C GLU A 122 16.71 -2.03 8.77
N GLU A 123 17.49 -1.47 7.84
CA GLU A 123 17.40 -0.06 7.48
C GLU A 123 16.04 0.29 6.86
N MET A 124 15.49 -0.59 6.02
CA MET A 124 14.16 -0.41 5.42
C MET A 124 13.01 -0.41 6.42
N ASN A 125 13.17 -1.05 7.59
CA ASN A 125 12.17 -1.03 8.66
C ASN A 125 12.44 0.05 9.71
N LEU A 126 13.53 0.82 9.57
CA LEU A 126 13.87 1.92 10.46
C LEU A 126 13.76 3.26 9.72
N HIS A 127 14.87 3.97 9.53
CA HIS A 127 14.86 5.31 8.94
C HIS A 127 15.02 5.33 7.43
N PHE A 128 15.46 4.20 6.86
CA PHE A 128 15.77 4.03 5.45
C PHE A 128 16.55 5.21 4.85
N THR A 129 15.94 5.96 3.93
CA THR A 129 16.52 7.16 3.31
C THR A 129 15.91 8.47 3.83
N GLY A 130 15.03 8.40 4.83
CA GLY A 130 14.43 9.54 5.50
C GLY A 130 13.12 10.05 4.90
N ASP A 131 12.51 9.33 3.96
CA ASP A 131 11.32 9.79 3.23
C ASP A 131 10.14 10.05 4.16
N PHE A 132 9.93 9.17 5.15
CA PHE A 132 8.82 9.34 6.09
C PHE A 132 9.06 10.54 7.02
N HIS A 133 10.31 10.84 7.38
CA HIS A 133 10.65 12.05 8.14
C HIS A 133 10.37 13.32 7.35
N ALA A 134 10.65 13.32 6.04
CA ALA A 134 10.33 14.43 5.15
C ALA A 134 8.81 14.66 5.06
N ILE A 135 8.03 13.58 4.98
CA ILE A 135 6.56 13.64 4.99
C ILE A 135 6.02 14.16 6.33
N THR A 136 6.54 13.66 7.45
CA THR A 136 6.21 14.18 8.79
C THR A 136 6.49 15.68 8.88
N SER A 137 7.67 16.10 8.41
CA SER A 137 8.10 17.50 8.46
C SER A 137 7.21 18.39 7.59
N ALA A 138 6.90 17.98 6.36
CA ALA A 138 6.02 18.74 5.46
C ALA A 138 4.60 18.85 6.02
N HIS A 139 4.03 17.76 6.54
CA HIS A 139 2.70 17.77 7.15
C HIS A 139 2.62 18.66 8.40
N ASN A 140 3.62 18.59 9.26
CA ASN A 140 3.65 19.38 10.50
C ASN A 140 4.03 20.84 10.25
N LEU A 141 4.79 21.15 9.19
CA LEU A 141 4.99 22.52 8.73
C LEU A 141 3.64 23.17 8.40
N LEU A 142 2.80 22.49 7.62
CA LEU A 142 1.45 23.00 7.30
C LEU A 142 0.61 23.20 8.56
N SER A 143 0.67 22.27 9.52
CA SER A 143 0.01 22.44 10.82
C SER A 143 0.48 23.68 11.57
N ALA A 144 1.80 23.91 11.60
CA ALA A 144 2.39 25.09 12.23
C ALA A 144 2.00 26.39 11.52
N MET A 145 1.96 26.38 10.18
CA MET A 145 1.56 27.55 9.38
C MET A 145 0.09 27.90 9.58
N ILE A 146 -0.81 26.91 9.71
CA ILE A 146 -2.23 27.14 10.03
C ILE A 146 -2.37 27.85 11.38
N ASP A 147 -1.75 27.30 12.43
CA ASP A 147 -1.86 27.89 13.78
C ASP A 147 -1.18 29.27 13.86
N ASN A 148 -0.07 29.47 13.14
CA ASN A 148 0.59 30.77 13.01
C ASN A 148 -0.28 31.81 12.26
N HIS A 149 -0.97 31.40 11.19
CA HIS A 149 -1.90 32.27 10.47
C HIS A 149 -3.04 32.74 11.36
N ILE A 150 -3.59 31.83 12.17
CA ILE A 150 -4.63 32.15 13.16
C ILE A 150 -4.08 33.12 14.22
N TYR A 151 -2.85 32.88 14.69
CA TYR A 151 -2.21 33.71 15.73
C TYR A 151 -2.03 35.18 15.33
N TRP A 152 -1.56 35.45 14.10
CA TRP A 152 -1.18 36.81 13.68
C TRP A 152 -2.34 37.68 13.17
N GLY A 153 -3.54 37.14 13.02
CA GLY A 153 -4.70 37.93 12.58
C GLY A 153 -5.81 37.15 11.93
N ASN A 154 -5.58 35.88 11.56
CA ASN A 154 -6.57 35.00 10.96
C ASN A 154 -7.30 35.64 9.76
N GLU A 155 -6.55 36.27 8.83
CA GLU A 155 -7.11 37.02 7.69
C GLU A 155 -7.99 36.16 6.75
N LEU A 156 -7.87 34.83 6.83
CA LEU A 156 -8.66 33.87 6.07
C LEU A 156 -9.95 33.45 6.80
N GLU A 157 -10.22 34.06 7.96
CA GLU A 157 -11.41 33.83 8.78
C GLU A 157 -11.64 32.34 9.11
N ILE A 158 -10.56 31.61 9.39
CA ILE A 158 -10.61 30.18 9.75
C ILE A 158 -11.46 30.02 11.00
N ASP A 159 -12.49 29.16 10.95
CA ASP A 159 -13.19 28.71 12.15
C ASP A 159 -12.33 27.65 12.84
N LEU A 160 -11.83 27.96 14.05
CA LEU A 160 -10.93 27.09 14.81
C LEU A 160 -11.52 25.70 15.09
N ARG A 161 -12.85 25.56 15.10
CA ARG A 161 -13.55 24.29 15.31
C ARG A 161 -13.65 23.46 14.03
N ARG A 162 -13.31 24.05 12.88
CA ARG A 162 -13.40 23.45 11.54
C ARG A 162 -12.03 23.31 10.88
N VAL A 163 -10.95 23.34 11.67
CA VAL A 163 -9.63 22.91 11.21
C VAL A 163 -9.66 21.39 11.11
N VAL A 164 -9.67 20.87 9.88
CA VAL A 164 -9.68 19.43 9.63
C VAL A 164 -8.28 18.84 9.58
N TRP A 165 -7.27 19.69 9.34
CA TRP A 165 -5.87 19.28 9.30
C TRP A 165 -5.35 18.99 10.72
N ARG A 166 -4.92 17.74 10.91
CA ARG A 166 -4.32 17.22 12.14
C ARG A 166 -2.79 17.35 12.07
N ARG A 167 -2.08 16.79 13.04
CA ARG A 167 -0.62 16.62 13.00
C ARG A 167 -0.26 15.16 12.75
N VAL A 168 1.01 14.85 12.50
CA VAL A 168 1.46 13.45 12.40
C VAL A 168 2.77 13.17 13.12
N VAL A 169 2.93 11.92 13.53
CA VAL A 169 4.18 11.33 14.03
C VAL A 169 4.22 9.86 13.65
N ASP A 170 5.39 9.32 13.26
CA ASP A 170 5.49 7.91 12.85
C ASP A 170 5.72 6.97 14.04
N MET A 171 4.84 7.07 15.04
CA MET A 171 4.85 6.26 16.26
C MET A 171 3.44 5.79 16.61
N ASN A 172 3.33 4.62 17.23
CA ASN A 172 2.06 4.08 17.71
C ASN A 172 1.65 4.71 19.05
N ASP A 173 1.22 5.97 19.04
CA ASP A 173 0.91 6.72 20.26
C ASP A 173 -0.59 7.06 20.40
N ARG A 174 -1.29 6.24 21.17
CA ARG A 174 -2.74 6.43 21.43
C ARG A 174 -3.05 7.70 22.22
N ALA A 175 -2.12 8.25 22.99
CA ALA A 175 -2.36 9.43 23.82
C ALA A 175 -2.54 10.70 22.97
N LEU A 176 -2.00 10.71 21.75
CA LEU A 176 -2.07 11.85 20.84
C LEU A 176 -3.32 11.87 19.95
N ARG A 177 -4.22 10.87 20.06
CA ARG A 177 -5.44 10.78 19.24
C ARG A 177 -6.32 12.02 19.35
N GLN A 178 -6.45 12.57 20.55
CA GLN A 178 -7.22 13.79 20.82
C GLN A 178 -6.45 14.62 21.84
N ILE A 179 -6.15 15.87 21.49
CA ILE A 179 -5.44 16.81 22.34
C ILE A 179 -6.11 18.18 22.27
N THR A 180 -5.77 19.05 23.21
CA THR A 180 -5.99 20.49 23.07
C THR A 180 -4.65 21.17 22.78
N ALA A 181 -4.55 21.87 21.64
CA ALA A 181 -3.36 22.60 21.25
C ALA A 181 -3.38 24.05 21.78
N SER A 182 -2.21 24.71 21.80
CA SER A 182 -2.07 26.15 22.05
C SER A 182 -2.60 26.64 23.41
N LEU A 183 -2.34 25.88 24.47
CA LEU A 183 -2.58 26.30 25.86
C LEU A 183 -1.40 27.11 26.43
N GLY A 184 -1.59 27.72 27.61
CA GLY A 184 -0.52 28.40 28.35
C GLY A 184 -0.45 29.92 28.17
N GLY A 185 -1.52 30.56 27.68
CA GLY A 185 -1.66 32.01 27.62
C GLY A 185 -1.45 32.60 26.23
N VAL A 186 -1.52 33.93 26.14
CA VAL A 186 -1.63 34.70 24.89
C VAL A 186 -0.46 34.46 23.92
N SER A 187 0.75 34.21 24.43
CA SER A 187 1.94 33.96 23.60
C SER A 187 1.90 32.63 22.83
N ASN A 188 1.00 31.70 23.19
CA ASN A 188 1.06 30.31 22.73
C ASN A 188 -0.01 29.94 21.69
N GLY A 189 -0.78 30.92 21.21
CA GLY A 189 -1.83 30.71 20.21
C GLY A 189 -3.24 30.71 20.79
N PHE A 190 -4.19 30.21 19.99
CA PHE A 190 -5.58 30.09 20.35
C PHE A 190 -5.95 28.63 20.65
N PRO A 191 -6.47 28.31 21.85
CA PRO A 191 -6.83 26.94 22.21
C PRO A 191 -7.83 26.31 21.23
N ARG A 192 -7.56 25.07 20.80
CA ARG A 192 -8.48 24.28 19.97
C ARG A 192 -8.27 22.79 20.14
N GLU A 193 -9.30 22.01 19.85
CA GLU A 193 -9.17 20.56 19.68
C GLU A 193 -8.29 20.24 18.48
N ALA A 194 -7.44 19.22 18.64
CA ALA A 194 -6.55 18.70 17.62
C ALA A 194 -6.27 17.22 17.88
N GLY A 195 -5.33 16.66 17.12
CA GLY A 195 -4.81 15.32 17.37
C GLY A 195 -3.74 14.97 16.36
N PHE A 196 -3.18 13.78 16.54
CA PHE A 196 -2.19 13.21 15.65
C PHE A 196 -2.73 11.97 14.95
N ASP A 197 -2.28 11.76 13.73
CA ASP A 197 -2.36 10.49 13.02
C ASP A 197 -0.95 9.94 12.79
N ILE A 198 -0.83 8.65 12.47
CA ILE A 198 0.48 8.11 12.09
C ILE A 198 0.91 8.68 10.74
N THR A 199 2.21 8.93 10.51
CA THR A 199 2.69 9.61 9.29
C THR A 199 2.17 8.99 7.98
N VAL A 200 2.09 7.67 7.90
CA VAL A 200 1.57 6.96 6.72
C VAL A 200 0.07 7.09 6.47
N ALA A 201 -0.68 7.63 7.44
CA ALA A 201 -2.08 8.03 7.31
C ALA A 201 -2.25 9.46 6.73
N SER A 202 -1.17 10.21 6.60
CA SER A 202 -1.17 11.59 6.08
C SER A 202 -1.65 11.66 4.63
N GLU A 203 -2.43 12.70 4.29
CA GLU A 203 -2.73 12.99 2.88
C GLU A 203 -1.45 13.33 2.10
N VAL A 204 -0.43 13.90 2.75
CA VAL A 204 0.89 14.15 2.13
C VAL A 204 1.53 12.85 1.63
N MET A 205 1.40 11.75 2.38
CA MET A 205 1.87 10.43 1.94
C MET A 205 1.09 9.95 0.70
N ALA A 206 -0.23 10.10 0.70
CA ALA A 206 -1.05 9.73 -0.46
C ALA A 206 -0.72 10.58 -1.70
N ILE A 207 -0.46 11.87 -1.51
CA ILE A 207 -0.05 12.80 -2.56
C ILE A 207 1.32 12.44 -3.13
N LEU A 208 2.32 12.19 -2.28
CA LEU A 208 3.66 11.73 -2.72
C LEU A 208 3.55 10.44 -3.53
N CYS A 209 2.67 9.53 -3.13
CA CYS A 209 2.48 8.26 -3.84
C CYS A 209 1.72 8.40 -5.16
N LEU A 210 0.96 9.48 -5.38
CA LEU A 210 0.18 9.71 -6.60
C LEU A 210 0.75 10.79 -7.52
N ALA A 211 1.72 11.57 -7.04
CA ALA A 211 2.36 12.63 -7.81
C ALA A 211 3.24 12.06 -8.92
N ARG A 212 3.20 12.70 -10.09
CA ARG A 212 4.01 12.33 -11.26
C ARG A 212 5.39 12.99 -11.30
N ASN A 213 5.50 14.17 -10.69
CA ASN A 213 6.71 14.98 -10.61
C ASN A 213 6.54 16.06 -9.54
N LEU A 214 7.56 16.88 -9.30
CA LEU A 214 7.53 17.95 -8.28
C LEU A 214 6.47 19.02 -8.55
N GLY A 215 6.18 19.34 -9.81
CA GLY A 215 5.12 20.31 -10.15
C GLY A 215 3.72 19.79 -9.82
N ASP A 216 3.45 18.52 -10.17
CA ASP A 216 2.21 17.83 -9.79
C ASP A 216 2.11 17.66 -8.26
N LEU A 217 3.23 17.36 -7.58
CA LEU A 217 3.30 17.32 -6.13
C LEU A 217 2.87 18.66 -5.51
N GLN A 218 3.49 19.78 -5.93
CA GLN A 218 3.18 21.10 -5.38
C GLN A 218 1.72 21.46 -5.59
N LYS A 219 1.19 21.24 -6.81
CA LYS A 219 -0.21 21.49 -7.10
C LYS A 219 -1.14 20.72 -6.14
N ARG A 220 -0.90 19.42 -5.99
CA ARG A 220 -1.69 18.55 -5.10
C ARG A 220 -1.60 18.96 -3.64
N LEU A 221 -0.41 19.34 -3.16
CA LEU A 221 -0.25 19.88 -1.81
C LEU A 221 -1.06 21.16 -1.65
N GLY A 222 -1.02 22.05 -2.64
CA GLY A 222 -1.83 23.27 -2.67
C GLY A 222 -3.34 23.03 -2.74
N ASP A 223 -3.79 21.91 -3.31
CA ASP A 223 -5.20 21.50 -3.41
C ASP A 223 -5.77 20.87 -2.13
N MET A 224 -4.95 20.61 -1.11
CA MET A 224 -5.43 20.07 0.17
C MET A 224 -6.31 21.09 0.90
N ILE A 225 -7.47 20.63 1.38
CA ILE A 225 -8.37 21.41 2.24
C ILE A 225 -7.93 21.24 3.69
N VAL A 226 -7.63 22.33 4.37
CA VAL A 226 -7.05 22.30 5.72
C VAL A 226 -8.01 22.79 6.80
N ALA A 227 -8.92 23.68 6.42
CA ALA A 227 -9.93 24.24 7.31
C ALA A 227 -11.13 24.78 6.53
N TYR A 228 -12.11 25.29 7.25
CA TYR A 228 -13.25 25.99 6.67
C TYR A 228 -13.51 27.31 7.40
N THR A 229 -14.05 28.29 6.68
CA THR A 229 -14.59 29.52 7.30
C THR A 229 -15.89 29.23 8.06
N ARG A 230 -16.44 30.24 8.75
CA ARG A 230 -17.74 30.14 9.43
C ARG A 230 -18.90 29.86 8.45
N GLU A 231 -18.79 30.40 7.24
CA GLU A 231 -19.71 30.22 6.10
C GLU A 231 -19.46 28.90 5.36
N ARG A 232 -18.55 28.05 5.88
CA ARG A 232 -18.18 26.74 5.32
C ARG A 232 -17.49 26.79 3.97
N LYS A 233 -16.83 27.90 3.63
CA LYS A 233 -15.95 27.95 2.46
C LYS A 233 -14.66 27.18 2.76
N PRO A 234 -14.17 26.31 1.85
CA PRO A 234 -12.94 25.58 2.05
C PRO A 234 -11.74 26.54 2.03
N ILE A 235 -10.78 26.30 2.92
CA ILE A 235 -9.47 26.95 2.93
C ILE A 235 -8.42 25.92 2.52
N TYR A 236 -7.63 26.24 1.51
CA TYR A 236 -6.63 25.36 0.93
C TYR A 236 -5.23 25.64 1.49
N ALA A 237 -4.33 24.66 1.41
CA ALA A 237 -2.94 24.85 1.85
C ALA A 237 -2.21 25.98 1.07
N ARG A 238 -2.55 26.17 -0.22
CA ARG A 238 -2.04 27.29 -1.03
C ARG A 238 -2.52 28.67 -0.56
N ASP A 239 -3.69 28.76 0.09
CA ASP A 239 -4.20 30.02 0.61
C ASP A 239 -3.35 30.51 1.80
N ILE A 240 -2.72 29.56 2.50
CA ILE A 240 -1.73 29.79 3.56
C ILE A 240 -0.29 29.81 2.98
N LYS A 241 -0.14 29.69 1.64
CA LYS A 241 1.14 29.70 0.90
C LYS A 241 2.12 28.62 1.37
N ALA A 242 1.61 27.46 1.82
CA ALA A 242 2.41 26.38 2.37
C ALA A 242 2.96 25.41 1.32
N ASP A 243 2.30 25.31 0.16
CA ASP A 243 2.55 24.33 -0.90
C ASP A 243 4.01 24.33 -1.37
N GLY A 244 4.59 25.50 -1.66
CA GLY A 244 5.99 25.59 -2.09
C GLY A 244 6.99 25.11 -1.04
N ALA A 245 6.81 25.49 0.23
CA ALA A 245 7.71 25.10 1.31
C ALA A 245 7.62 23.59 1.61
N MET A 246 6.40 23.03 1.56
CA MET A 246 6.19 21.59 1.67
C MET A 246 6.85 20.82 0.52
N THR A 247 6.76 21.32 -0.72
CA THR A 247 7.45 20.72 -1.87
C THR A 247 8.97 20.71 -1.71
N VAL A 248 9.55 21.77 -1.16
CA VAL A 248 11.00 21.81 -0.87
C VAL A 248 11.39 20.73 0.14
N LEU A 249 10.62 20.55 1.22
CA LEU A 249 10.87 19.49 2.21
C LEU A 249 10.78 18.08 1.61
N LEU A 250 9.97 17.90 0.57
CA LEU A 250 9.74 16.62 -0.09
C LEU A 250 10.61 16.39 -1.34
N LYS A 251 11.48 17.35 -1.70
CA LYS A 251 12.24 17.31 -2.96
C LYS A 251 13.02 16.01 -3.14
N ASP A 252 13.77 15.60 -2.13
CA ASP A 252 14.58 14.39 -2.19
C ASP A 252 13.74 13.14 -1.87
N ALA A 253 12.70 13.29 -1.04
CA ALA A 253 11.75 12.23 -0.73
C ALA A 253 10.87 11.83 -1.91
N MET A 254 10.83 12.60 -3.00
CA MET A 254 10.16 12.22 -4.25
C MET A 254 10.98 11.27 -5.12
N GLN A 255 12.28 11.17 -4.88
CA GLN A 255 13.17 10.32 -5.66
C GLN A 255 13.10 8.87 -5.15
N PRO A 256 12.72 7.89 -6.00
CA PRO A 256 12.64 6.49 -5.62
C PRO A 256 13.96 5.96 -5.07
N ASN A 257 13.85 5.13 -4.03
CA ASN A 257 15.01 4.45 -3.45
C ASN A 257 15.24 3.13 -4.18
N LEU A 258 16.41 2.97 -4.76
CA LEU A 258 16.92 1.73 -5.35
C LEU A 258 17.65 0.93 -4.26
N VAL A 259 17.26 -0.33 -4.15
CA VAL A 259 17.86 -1.38 -3.33
C VAL A 259 17.89 -2.68 -4.13
N GLN A 260 18.09 -3.82 -3.48
CA GLN A 260 18.21 -5.11 -4.15
C GLN A 260 17.53 -6.26 -3.40
N THR A 261 17.20 -7.33 -4.12
CA THR A 261 16.81 -8.61 -3.52
C THR A 261 18.02 -9.38 -3.00
N LEU A 262 17.80 -10.47 -2.27
CA LEU A 262 18.87 -11.40 -1.86
C LEU A 262 19.67 -11.95 -3.05
N GLU A 263 19.04 -12.08 -4.22
CA GLU A 263 19.68 -12.52 -5.48
C GLU A 263 20.25 -11.33 -6.29
N ASN A 264 20.41 -10.18 -5.65
CA ASN A 264 20.92 -8.94 -6.22
C ASN A 264 20.10 -8.42 -7.41
N ASN A 265 18.79 -8.64 -7.45
CA ASN A 265 17.93 -8.07 -8.49
C ASN A 265 17.41 -6.68 -8.09
N PRO A 266 17.18 -5.75 -9.05
CA PRO A 266 16.78 -4.38 -8.73
C PRO A 266 15.40 -4.31 -8.06
N ALA A 267 15.32 -3.55 -6.96
CA ALA A 267 14.07 -3.28 -6.26
C ALA A 267 13.94 -1.80 -5.89
N PHE A 268 12.76 -1.24 -6.14
CA PHE A 268 12.37 0.11 -5.74
C PHE A 268 11.47 0.04 -4.51
N VAL A 269 11.84 0.79 -3.47
CA VAL A 269 11.07 0.91 -2.23
C VAL A 269 10.73 2.38 -2.05
N HIS A 270 9.46 2.77 -2.27
CA HIS A 270 9.13 4.19 -2.28
C HIS A 270 7.67 4.48 -1.95
N GLY A 271 7.46 5.27 -0.91
CA GLY A 271 6.14 5.61 -0.38
C GLY A 271 5.46 4.43 0.30
N GLY A 272 4.44 4.71 1.12
CA GLY A 272 3.74 3.68 1.88
C GLY A 272 2.45 4.19 2.51
N PRO A 273 1.42 4.56 1.72
CA PRO A 273 0.16 5.04 2.26
C PRO A 273 -0.60 3.89 2.90
N PHE A 274 -1.42 4.22 3.90
CA PHE A 274 -2.38 3.28 4.46
C PHE A 274 -3.29 2.70 3.36
N ALA A 275 -3.52 1.39 3.40
CA ALA A 275 -4.38 0.71 2.43
C ALA A 275 -5.87 0.77 2.79
N ASN A 276 -6.23 1.38 3.93
CA ASN A 276 -7.63 1.61 4.32
C ASN A 276 -8.09 3.00 3.89
N ILE A 277 -7.55 4.06 4.50
CA ILE A 277 -7.93 5.46 4.21
C ILE A 277 -7.22 6.06 2.99
N ALA A 278 -6.35 5.29 2.35
CA ALA A 278 -5.74 5.63 1.08
C ALA A 278 -5.58 4.36 0.23
N HIS A 279 -4.88 4.48 -0.89
CA HIS A 279 -4.85 3.46 -1.94
C HIS A 279 -3.84 2.32 -1.72
N GLY A 280 -2.98 2.39 -0.69
CA GLY A 280 -2.17 1.25 -0.27
C GLY A 280 -1.10 0.76 -1.25
N CYS A 281 -0.62 1.59 -2.18
CA CYS A 281 0.38 1.22 -3.19
C CYS A 281 1.69 1.99 -2.99
N ASN A 282 2.79 1.50 -3.56
CA ASN A 282 4.01 2.31 -3.69
C ASN A 282 3.75 3.48 -4.66
N SER A 283 4.69 4.43 -4.72
CA SER A 283 4.51 5.62 -5.54
C SER A 283 4.36 5.37 -7.05
N VAL A 284 3.64 6.27 -7.72
CA VAL A 284 3.55 6.34 -9.19
C VAL A 284 4.92 6.58 -9.81
N ILE A 285 5.73 7.47 -9.25
CA ILE A 285 7.05 7.82 -9.80
C ILE A 285 8.00 6.62 -9.79
N ALA A 286 7.99 5.77 -8.76
CA ALA A 286 8.79 4.53 -8.75
C ALA A 286 8.29 3.51 -9.78
N THR A 287 6.97 3.27 -9.84
CA THR A 287 6.40 2.31 -10.80
C THR A 287 6.62 2.73 -12.25
N THR A 288 6.37 4.00 -12.57
CA THR A 288 6.57 4.54 -13.93
C THR A 288 8.04 4.54 -14.30
N THR A 289 8.94 4.98 -13.42
CA THR A 289 10.39 4.90 -13.67
C THR A 289 10.83 3.45 -13.92
N ALA A 290 10.41 2.50 -13.10
CA ALA A 290 10.75 1.09 -13.31
C ALA A 290 10.23 0.55 -14.66
N LEU A 291 9.04 0.96 -15.09
CA LEU A 291 8.47 0.55 -16.39
C LEU A 291 9.28 1.07 -17.58
N LYS A 292 10.00 2.19 -17.43
CA LYS A 292 10.91 2.72 -18.45
C LYS A 292 12.28 2.04 -18.48
N LEU A 293 12.60 1.19 -17.49
CA LEU A 293 13.93 0.62 -17.27
C LEU A 293 13.96 -0.91 -17.37
N ALA A 294 12.84 -1.58 -17.09
CA ALA A 294 12.74 -3.03 -17.07
C ALA A 294 11.62 -3.52 -18.00
N ASP A 295 11.81 -4.71 -18.58
CA ASP A 295 10.80 -5.34 -19.45
C ASP A 295 9.58 -5.81 -18.65
N TYR A 296 9.78 -6.14 -17.36
CA TYR A 296 8.72 -6.56 -16.44
C TYR A 296 8.86 -5.83 -15.10
N VAL A 297 7.76 -5.27 -14.61
CA VAL A 297 7.70 -4.60 -13.30
C VAL A 297 6.69 -5.31 -12.42
N VAL A 298 7.17 -5.92 -11.35
CA VAL A 298 6.33 -6.58 -10.35
C VAL A 298 6.08 -5.60 -9.21
N THR A 299 4.82 -5.29 -8.94
CA THR A 299 4.42 -4.42 -7.83
C THR A 299 3.28 -5.03 -7.05
N GLU A 300 2.88 -4.40 -5.94
CA GLU A 300 1.83 -4.89 -5.07
C GLU A 300 0.95 -3.77 -4.52
N ALA A 301 -0.20 -4.17 -3.98
CA ALA A 301 -1.07 -3.30 -3.21
C ALA A 301 -1.40 -3.92 -1.84
N GLY A 302 -1.56 -3.09 -0.80
CA GLY A 302 -1.82 -3.51 0.58
C GLY A 302 -3.15 -4.26 0.77
N PHE A 303 -3.25 -5.09 1.82
CA PHE A 303 -4.40 -5.98 2.08
C PHE A 303 -4.70 -6.98 0.93
N GLY A 304 -5.94 -7.48 0.85
CA GLY A 304 -6.41 -8.38 -0.20
C GLY A 304 -6.87 -7.63 -1.45
N ALA A 305 -7.30 -8.37 -2.47
CA ALA A 305 -7.70 -7.80 -3.76
C ALA A 305 -8.96 -6.94 -3.69
N ASP A 306 -9.81 -7.18 -2.68
CA ASP A 306 -11.01 -6.40 -2.39
C ASP A 306 -10.72 -4.95 -1.97
N LEU A 307 -9.55 -4.67 -1.40
CA LEU A 307 -9.12 -3.32 -1.04
C LEU A 307 -7.92 -2.86 -1.87
N GLY A 308 -6.81 -3.60 -1.82
CA GLY A 308 -5.56 -3.20 -2.45
C GLY A 308 -5.65 -3.18 -3.96
N ALA A 309 -6.06 -4.29 -4.57
CA ALA A 309 -6.14 -4.37 -6.02
C ALA A 309 -7.25 -3.47 -6.56
N GLU A 310 -8.41 -3.43 -5.91
CA GLU A 310 -9.49 -2.49 -6.24
C GLU A 310 -8.97 -1.04 -6.31
N LYS A 311 -8.24 -0.58 -5.28
CA LYS A 311 -7.68 0.79 -5.25
C LYS A 311 -6.52 0.99 -6.21
N PHE A 312 -5.68 -0.03 -6.42
CA PHE A 312 -4.65 0.02 -7.45
C PHE A 312 -5.28 0.28 -8.82
N LEU A 313 -6.32 -0.48 -9.16
CA LEU A 313 -6.98 -0.46 -10.47
C LEU A 313 -7.88 0.79 -10.63
N ASN A 314 -8.70 1.13 -9.64
CA ASN A 314 -9.62 2.27 -9.74
C ASN A 314 -8.99 3.63 -9.38
N ILE A 315 -7.91 3.68 -8.60
CA ILE A 315 -7.27 4.95 -8.19
C ILE A 315 -5.90 5.12 -8.85
N LYS A 316 -4.93 4.23 -8.57
CA LYS A 316 -3.55 4.42 -9.04
C LYS A 316 -3.45 4.33 -10.56
N CYS A 317 -3.95 3.26 -11.16
CA CYS A 317 -3.94 3.07 -12.62
C CYS A 317 -4.70 4.18 -13.34
N ARG A 318 -5.90 4.51 -12.86
CA ARG A 318 -6.72 5.60 -13.40
C ARG A 318 -5.98 6.93 -13.41
N LYS A 319 -5.34 7.32 -12.30
CA LYS A 319 -4.66 8.61 -12.17
C LYS A 319 -3.32 8.68 -12.89
N ALA A 320 -2.63 7.55 -13.02
CA ALA A 320 -1.30 7.47 -13.60
C ALA A 320 -1.30 7.00 -15.07
N GLY A 321 -2.45 6.62 -15.62
CA GLY A 321 -2.55 6.05 -16.97
C GLY A 321 -1.90 4.68 -17.09
N LEU A 322 -1.85 3.89 -16.01
CA LEU A 322 -1.24 2.56 -16.00
C LEU A 322 -2.26 1.50 -16.43
N ALA A 323 -1.77 0.46 -17.13
CA ALA A 323 -2.56 -0.71 -17.50
C ALA A 323 -1.78 -1.99 -17.14
N PRO A 324 -2.20 -2.76 -16.12
CA PRO A 324 -1.54 -4.02 -15.77
C PRO A 324 -1.75 -5.07 -16.87
N SER A 325 -0.67 -5.80 -17.18
CA SER A 325 -0.67 -6.90 -18.14
C SER A 325 -1.11 -8.24 -17.51
N CYS A 326 -0.92 -8.39 -16.19
CA CYS A 326 -1.31 -9.59 -15.44
C CYS A 326 -1.51 -9.24 -13.95
N VAL A 327 -2.41 -9.97 -13.29
CA VAL A 327 -2.56 -9.97 -11.83
C VAL A 327 -2.24 -11.35 -11.25
N VAL A 328 -1.38 -11.38 -10.24
CA VAL A 328 -1.10 -12.57 -9.43
C VAL A 328 -1.86 -12.48 -8.12
N VAL A 329 -2.70 -13.47 -7.82
CA VAL A 329 -3.41 -13.59 -6.54
C VAL A 329 -2.72 -14.62 -5.66
N VAL A 330 -2.18 -14.17 -4.54
CA VAL A 330 -1.53 -15.04 -3.56
C VAL A 330 -2.56 -15.67 -2.63
N ALA A 331 -2.47 -16.99 -2.48
CA ALA A 331 -3.25 -17.77 -1.54
C ALA A 331 -2.36 -18.83 -0.85
N THR A 332 -2.76 -19.28 0.34
CA THR A 332 -2.10 -20.37 1.06
C THR A 332 -3.14 -21.38 1.52
N VAL A 333 -2.76 -22.65 1.62
CA VAL A 333 -3.62 -23.72 2.13
C VAL A 333 -4.15 -23.39 3.53
N ARG A 334 -3.28 -22.89 4.41
CA ARG A 334 -3.64 -22.47 5.76
C ARG A 334 -4.68 -21.34 5.79
N ALA A 335 -4.56 -20.35 4.91
CA ALA A 335 -5.56 -19.29 4.81
C ALA A 335 -6.89 -19.79 4.25
N MET A 336 -6.88 -20.77 3.34
CA MET A 336 -8.11 -21.46 2.91
C MET A 336 -8.77 -22.17 4.09
N LYS A 337 -8.01 -22.95 4.87
CA LYS A 337 -8.54 -23.59 6.10
C LYS A 337 -9.16 -22.58 7.07
N MET A 338 -8.51 -21.42 7.29
CA MET A 338 -9.08 -20.37 8.15
C MET A 338 -10.37 -19.75 7.60
N ASN A 339 -10.48 -19.62 6.28
CA ASN A 339 -11.71 -19.18 5.63
C ASN A 339 -12.81 -20.27 5.65
N GLY A 340 -12.42 -21.54 5.71
CA GLY A 340 -13.30 -22.69 5.94
C GLY A 340 -13.68 -22.92 7.41
N GLY A 341 -13.28 -22.03 8.33
CA GLY A 341 -13.69 -22.05 9.74
C GLY A 341 -12.67 -22.63 10.73
N ILE A 342 -11.47 -23.01 10.28
CA ILE A 342 -10.44 -23.57 11.17
C ILE A 342 -9.73 -22.45 11.95
N ALA A 343 -9.57 -22.64 13.25
CA ALA A 343 -8.86 -21.71 14.12
C ALA A 343 -7.35 -21.74 13.84
N LYS A 344 -6.65 -20.64 14.15
CA LYS A 344 -5.20 -20.50 13.88
C LYS A 344 -4.36 -21.62 14.50
N ALA A 345 -4.73 -22.08 15.69
CA ALA A 345 -3.99 -23.10 16.43
C ALA A 345 -4.05 -24.49 15.76
N ASP A 346 -5.07 -24.75 14.95
CA ASP A 346 -5.39 -26.09 14.44
C ASP A 346 -5.04 -26.25 12.94
N LEU A 347 -4.25 -25.33 12.38
CA LEU A 347 -3.91 -25.31 10.95
C LEU A 347 -2.87 -26.36 10.53
N GLY A 348 -2.22 -27.03 11.48
CA GLY A 348 -1.12 -27.97 11.21
C GLY A 348 -1.57 -29.33 10.68
N THR A 349 -2.82 -29.73 10.92
CA THR A 349 -3.36 -31.00 10.44
C THR A 349 -3.93 -30.84 9.03
N GLU A 350 -3.75 -31.86 8.19
CA GLU A 350 -4.39 -31.94 6.87
C GLU A 350 -5.92 -31.85 7.02
N ASN A 351 -6.56 -30.98 6.23
CA ASN A 351 -8.01 -30.87 6.16
C ASN A 351 -8.46 -30.33 4.79
N VAL A 352 -8.60 -31.24 3.83
CA VAL A 352 -9.01 -30.94 2.45
C VAL A 352 -10.41 -30.32 2.40
N ASP A 353 -11.35 -30.80 3.21
CA ASP A 353 -12.72 -30.27 3.26
C ASP A 353 -12.76 -28.81 3.70
N ALA A 354 -11.96 -28.44 4.70
CA ALA A 354 -11.83 -27.05 5.15
C ALA A 354 -11.17 -26.16 4.09
N VAL A 355 -10.20 -26.69 3.34
CA VAL A 355 -9.61 -25.97 2.20
C VAL A 355 -10.69 -25.68 1.16
N GLN A 356 -11.45 -26.70 0.75
CA GLN A 356 -12.54 -26.54 -0.22
C GLN A 356 -13.63 -25.58 0.28
N ALA A 357 -13.98 -25.62 1.57
CA ALA A 357 -14.94 -24.70 2.18
C ALA A 357 -14.44 -23.24 2.23
N GLY A 358 -13.12 -23.02 2.27
CA GLY A 358 -12.51 -21.69 2.23
C GLY A 358 -12.26 -21.13 0.83
N CYS A 359 -12.12 -21.99 -0.18
CA CYS A 359 -11.91 -21.62 -1.58
C CYS A 359 -12.90 -20.59 -2.17
N PRO A 360 -14.19 -20.51 -1.77
CA PRO A 360 -15.08 -19.43 -2.18
C PRO A 360 -14.53 -18.02 -1.95
N ASN A 361 -13.70 -17.79 -0.93
CA ASN A 361 -13.01 -16.51 -0.75
C ASN A 361 -12.10 -16.19 -1.94
N LEU A 362 -11.26 -17.14 -2.33
CA LEU A 362 -10.37 -17.04 -3.48
C LEU A 362 -11.16 -16.90 -4.79
N GLY A 363 -12.25 -17.66 -4.97
CA GLY A 363 -13.13 -17.57 -6.14
C GLY A 363 -13.65 -16.16 -6.35
N ARG A 364 -14.16 -15.51 -5.29
CA ARG A 364 -14.63 -14.12 -5.36
C ARG A 364 -13.52 -13.15 -5.76
N HIS A 365 -12.30 -13.31 -5.25
CA HIS A 365 -11.17 -12.46 -5.65
C HIS A 365 -10.80 -12.65 -7.14
N ILE A 366 -10.83 -13.89 -7.64
CA ILE A 366 -10.60 -14.18 -9.07
C ILE A 366 -11.67 -13.49 -9.93
N GLU A 367 -12.96 -13.66 -9.60
CA GLU A 367 -14.06 -13.02 -10.31
C GLU A 367 -13.93 -11.49 -10.32
N ASN A 368 -13.63 -10.90 -9.16
CA ASN A 368 -13.46 -9.46 -9.01
C ASN A 368 -12.37 -8.94 -9.94
N LEU A 369 -11.21 -9.59 -9.98
CA LEU A 369 -10.09 -9.17 -10.84
C LEU A 369 -10.38 -9.36 -12.32
N LYS A 370 -11.08 -10.44 -12.69
CA LYS A 370 -11.57 -10.64 -14.07
C LYS A 370 -12.52 -9.53 -14.51
N SER A 371 -13.30 -8.95 -13.59
CA SER A 371 -14.21 -7.84 -13.91
C SER A 371 -13.50 -6.56 -14.36
N PHE A 372 -12.20 -6.42 -14.09
CA PHE A 372 -11.36 -5.33 -14.60
C PHE A 372 -10.75 -5.63 -15.99
N GLY A 373 -11.02 -6.81 -16.57
CA GLY A 373 -10.51 -7.20 -17.88
C GLY A 373 -9.01 -7.56 -17.90
N VAL A 374 -8.43 -7.93 -16.74
CA VAL A 374 -7.01 -8.29 -16.63
C VAL A 374 -6.87 -9.81 -16.40
N PRO A 375 -5.93 -10.50 -17.07
CA PRO A 375 -5.65 -11.91 -16.83
C PRO A 375 -5.19 -12.17 -15.39
N VAL A 376 -5.67 -13.28 -14.80
CA VAL A 376 -5.41 -13.64 -13.40
C VAL A 376 -4.70 -15.00 -13.33
N VAL A 377 -3.62 -15.06 -12.56
CA VAL A 377 -2.96 -16.30 -12.15
C VAL A 377 -2.95 -16.39 -10.62
N VAL A 378 -3.16 -17.57 -10.07
CA VAL A 378 -3.10 -17.80 -8.62
C VAL A 378 -1.72 -18.36 -8.27
N ALA A 379 -1.03 -17.72 -7.32
CA ALA A 379 0.19 -18.23 -6.72
C ALA A 379 -0.16 -18.89 -5.38
N ILE A 380 -0.04 -20.21 -5.31
CA ILE A 380 -0.16 -20.95 -4.05
C ILE A 380 1.20 -20.88 -3.36
N ASN A 381 1.31 -20.05 -2.32
CA ASN A 381 2.52 -19.94 -1.54
C ASN A 381 2.61 -21.14 -0.58
N HIS A 382 3.56 -22.04 -0.86
CA HIS A 382 3.69 -23.33 -0.20
C HIS A 382 4.33 -23.21 1.18
N PHE A 383 3.67 -23.74 2.21
CA PHE A 383 4.26 -23.95 3.53
C PHE A 383 4.68 -25.42 3.70
N VAL A 384 5.70 -25.64 4.53
CA VAL A 384 6.27 -26.98 4.79
C VAL A 384 5.29 -27.99 5.39
N THR A 385 4.16 -27.52 5.91
CA THR A 385 3.07 -28.34 6.47
C THR A 385 1.94 -28.63 5.49
N ASP A 386 1.96 -27.99 4.31
CA ASP A 386 0.90 -28.18 3.31
C ASP A 386 1.06 -29.56 2.68
N THR A 387 -0.04 -30.28 2.50
CA THR A 387 -0.01 -31.58 1.83
C THR A 387 -0.33 -31.47 0.34
N ASP A 388 0.13 -32.44 -0.45
CA ASP A 388 -0.17 -32.49 -1.88
C ASP A 388 -1.68 -32.52 -2.16
N ALA A 389 -2.46 -33.19 -1.30
CA ALA A 389 -3.91 -33.26 -1.40
C ALA A 389 -4.58 -31.90 -1.19
N GLU A 390 -4.15 -31.14 -0.17
CA GLU A 390 -4.66 -29.79 0.09
C GLU A 390 -4.29 -28.82 -1.05
N VAL A 391 -3.06 -28.90 -1.55
CA VAL A 391 -2.60 -28.08 -2.70
C VAL A 391 -3.42 -28.41 -3.95
N GLN A 392 -3.67 -29.69 -4.20
CA GLN A 392 -4.43 -30.14 -5.36
C GLN A 392 -5.89 -29.67 -5.30
N ALA A 393 -6.52 -29.67 -4.12
CA ALA A 393 -7.87 -29.14 -3.94
C ALA A 393 -7.97 -27.64 -4.30
N VAL A 394 -6.95 -26.84 -3.95
CA VAL A 394 -6.90 -25.42 -4.38
C VAL A 394 -6.76 -25.31 -5.90
N LYS A 395 -5.87 -26.11 -6.52
CA LYS A 395 -5.67 -26.10 -7.98
C LYS A 395 -6.95 -26.44 -8.74
N GLU A 396 -7.65 -27.49 -8.32
CA GLU A 396 -8.92 -27.93 -8.93
C GLU A 396 -10.00 -26.85 -8.81
N TYR A 397 -10.11 -26.23 -7.63
CA TYR A 397 -11.04 -25.12 -7.45
C TYR A 397 -10.71 -23.95 -8.38
N VAL A 398 -9.45 -23.52 -8.45
CA VAL A 398 -9.03 -22.41 -9.32
C VAL A 398 -9.29 -22.73 -10.81
N ALA A 399 -9.06 -23.97 -11.23
CA ALA A 399 -9.37 -24.42 -12.59
C ALA A 399 -10.88 -24.32 -12.89
N SER A 400 -11.75 -24.66 -11.92
CA SER A 400 -13.21 -24.49 -12.06
C SER A 400 -13.64 -23.04 -12.25
N GLN A 401 -12.83 -22.08 -11.76
CA GLN A 401 -13.04 -20.65 -11.95
C GLN A 401 -12.48 -20.13 -13.28
N GLY A 402 -11.93 -20.99 -14.13
CA GLY A 402 -11.28 -20.63 -15.39
C GLY A 402 -10.02 -19.80 -15.20
N ALA A 403 -9.25 -20.07 -14.15
CA ALA A 403 -7.94 -19.48 -13.89
C ALA A 403 -6.91 -20.60 -13.68
N GLU A 404 -5.62 -20.27 -13.71
CA GLU A 404 -4.53 -21.22 -13.48
C GLU A 404 -3.91 -20.98 -12.10
N ALA A 405 -3.63 -22.06 -11.36
CA ALA A 405 -2.92 -22.00 -10.07
C ALA A 405 -1.54 -22.64 -10.16
N VAL A 406 -0.51 -21.92 -9.74
CA VAL A 406 0.88 -22.37 -9.72
C VAL A 406 1.37 -22.42 -8.29
N LEU A 407 1.93 -23.56 -7.90
CA LEU A 407 2.59 -23.72 -6.60
C LEU A 407 3.91 -22.97 -6.62
N SER A 408 4.21 -22.21 -5.58
CA SER A 408 5.48 -21.50 -5.47
C SER A 408 6.14 -21.73 -4.12
N ARG A 409 7.43 -22.04 -4.15
CA ARG A 409 8.29 -22.36 -3.00
C ARG A 409 9.40 -21.33 -2.82
N HIS A 410 9.20 -20.09 -3.27
CA HIS A 410 10.21 -19.04 -3.27
C HIS A 410 10.68 -18.63 -1.85
N TRP A 411 9.83 -18.80 -0.83
CA TRP A 411 10.26 -18.63 0.56
C TRP A 411 11.41 -19.60 0.94
N GLU A 412 11.38 -20.83 0.44
CA GLU A 412 12.39 -21.86 0.75
C GLU A 412 13.53 -21.90 -0.28
N LEU A 413 13.22 -21.68 -1.56
CA LEU A 413 14.12 -21.99 -2.69
C LEU A 413 14.51 -20.75 -3.51
N GLY A 414 14.15 -19.53 -3.08
CA GLY A 414 14.41 -18.30 -3.83
C GLY A 414 13.80 -18.34 -5.23
N SER A 415 14.50 -17.81 -6.22
CA SER A 415 14.07 -17.77 -7.63
C SER A 415 13.79 -19.15 -8.22
N ALA A 416 14.45 -20.21 -7.75
CA ALA A 416 14.18 -21.56 -8.23
C ALA A 416 12.76 -22.00 -7.86
N GLY A 417 12.24 -21.56 -6.72
CA GLY A 417 10.90 -21.87 -6.24
C GLY A 417 9.77 -21.07 -6.91
N SER A 418 10.10 -20.06 -7.72
CA SER A 418 9.13 -19.21 -8.45
C SER A 418 9.30 -19.26 -9.97
N ALA A 419 10.22 -20.06 -10.51
CA ALA A 419 10.48 -20.16 -11.95
C ALA A 419 9.22 -20.57 -12.75
N ASP A 420 8.43 -21.52 -12.25
CA ASP A 420 7.19 -21.96 -12.90
C ASP A 420 6.13 -20.86 -12.89
N LEU A 421 6.01 -20.11 -11.78
CA LEU A 421 5.10 -18.98 -11.68
C LEU A 421 5.53 -17.86 -12.65
N ALA A 422 6.83 -17.56 -12.72
CA ALA A 422 7.38 -16.57 -13.63
C ALA A 422 7.14 -16.94 -15.10
N THR A 423 7.39 -18.21 -15.47
CA THR A 423 7.13 -18.73 -16.81
C THR A 423 5.65 -18.59 -17.17
N LYS A 424 4.76 -18.98 -16.25
CA LYS A 424 3.30 -18.85 -16.47
C LYS A 424 2.87 -17.39 -16.63
N VAL A 425 3.40 -16.47 -15.83
CA VAL A 425 3.11 -15.04 -15.95
C VAL A 425 3.54 -14.50 -17.31
N VAL A 426 4.73 -14.88 -17.80
CA VAL A 426 5.21 -14.51 -19.14
C VAL A 426 4.28 -15.06 -20.22
N GLU A 427 3.92 -16.35 -20.17
CA GLU A 427 2.98 -16.96 -21.12
C GLU A 427 1.64 -16.21 -21.18
N ILE A 428 1.08 -15.83 -20.03
CA ILE A 428 -0.19 -15.10 -19.95
C ILE A 428 -0.05 -13.70 -20.56
N ILE A 429 1.05 -13.01 -20.28
CA ILE A 429 1.32 -11.68 -20.82
C ILE A 429 1.50 -11.73 -22.34
N ASP A 430 2.21 -12.74 -22.84
CA ASP A 430 2.51 -12.91 -24.27
C ASP A 430 1.26 -13.26 -25.11
N ARG A 431 0.21 -13.83 -24.49
CA ARG A 431 -1.12 -14.02 -25.15
C ARG A 431 -1.79 -12.68 -25.51
N GLY A 432 -1.50 -11.61 -24.78
CA GLY A 432 -2.00 -10.26 -25.11
C GLY A 432 -3.49 -10.02 -24.82
N ASP A 433 -4.10 -10.82 -23.94
CA ASP A 433 -5.54 -10.77 -23.67
C ASP A 433 -5.98 -9.63 -22.73
N ALA A 434 -5.05 -8.87 -22.15
CA ALA A 434 -5.35 -7.83 -21.18
C ALA A 434 -6.11 -6.64 -21.82
N LYS A 435 -7.32 -6.39 -21.31
CA LYS A 435 -8.22 -5.29 -21.70
C LYS A 435 -8.65 -4.52 -20.46
N PHE A 436 -7.66 -3.98 -19.76
CA PHE A 436 -7.87 -3.30 -18.49
C PHE A 436 -8.89 -2.15 -18.61
N ALA A 437 -9.90 -2.17 -17.74
CA ALA A 437 -10.83 -1.06 -17.55
C ALA A 437 -11.25 -0.95 -16.07
N PRO A 438 -11.39 0.27 -15.52
CA PRO A 438 -12.01 0.48 -14.21
C PRO A 438 -13.46 -0.01 -14.17
N ILE A 439 -13.96 -0.45 -13.01
CA ILE A 439 -15.32 -1.03 -12.86
C ILE A 439 -16.46 0.01 -12.86
N TYR A 440 -16.11 1.30 -12.83
CA TYR A 440 -17.00 2.45 -12.91
C TYR A 440 -16.34 3.62 -13.66
N PRO A 441 -17.10 4.41 -14.45
CA PRO A 441 -16.61 5.59 -15.16
C PRO A 441 -16.43 6.81 -14.22
N ASP A 442 -15.77 7.86 -14.68
CA ASP A 442 -15.53 9.07 -13.89
C ASP A 442 -16.81 9.87 -13.64
N GLU A 443 -17.75 9.87 -14.59
CA GLU A 443 -18.99 10.65 -14.57
C GLU A 443 -20.07 10.05 -13.65
N MET A 444 -19.86 8.82 -13.15
CA MET A 444 -20.77 8.19 -12.20
C MET A 444 -20.82 9.00 -10.88
N SER A 445 -22.01 9.15 -10.30
CA SER A 445 -22.16 9.84 -9.00
C SER A 445 -21.31 9.17 -7.93
N LEU A 446 -20.84 9.94 -6.94
CA LEU A 446 -20.02 9.43 -5.86
C LEU A 446 -20.75 8.35 -5.06
N SER A 447 -22.05 8.50 -4.83
CA SER A 447 -22.88 7.48 -4.18
C SER A 447 -22.95 6.19 -4.99
N ASP A 448 -23.09 6.30 -6.32
CA ASP A 448 -23.16 5.11 -7.19
C ASP A 448 -21.80 4.43 -7.34
N LYS A 449 -20.70 5.19 -7.29
CA LYS A 449 -19.34 4.63 -7.22
C LYS A 449 -19.15 3.80 -5.96
N ILE A 450 -19.55 4.33 -4.79
CA ILE A 450 -19.53 3.61 -3.51
C ILE A 450 -20.36 2.32 -3.62
N ASN A 451 -21.60 2.42 -4.12
CA ASN A 451 -22.49 1.28 -4.25
C ASN A 451 -21.99 0.24 -5.28
N THR A 452 -21.35 0.68 -6.35
CA THR A 452 -20.72 -0.18 -7.35
C THR A 452 -19.60 -1.01 -6.74
N ILE A 453 -18.74 -0.41 -5.91
CA ILE A 453 -17.69 -1.17 -5.22
C ILE A 453 -18.34 -2.16 -4.23
N ALA A 454 -19.34 -1.74 -3.46
CA ALA A 454 -20.01 -2.61 -2.51
C ALA A 454 -20.63 -3.86 -3.16
N THR A 455 -21.35 -3.67 -4.25
CA THR A 455 -22.06 -4.75 -4.96
C THR A 455 -21.12 -5.59 -5.83
N LYS A 456 -20.25 -4.96 -6.63
CA LYS A 456 -19.37 -5.67 -7.59
C LYS A 456 -18.08 -6.21 -7.00
N ILE A 457 -17.60 -5.72 -5.86
CA ILE A 457 -16.36 -6.24 -5.24
C ILE A 457 -16.69 -7.05 -3.99
N TYR A 458 -17.53 -6.51 -3.11
CA TYR A 458 -17.81 -7.19 -1.84
C TYR A 458 -18.93 -8.24 -1.96
N ARG A 459 -19.77 -8.15 -3.00
CA ARG A 459 -21.05 -8.90 -3.12
C ARG A 459 -22.01 -8.56 -1.97
N ALA A 460 -22.00 -7.29 -1.54
CA ALA A 460 -23.02 -6.75 -0.66
C ALA A 460 -24.31 -6.49 -1.45
N ASP A 461 -25.46 -6.49 -0.77
CA ASP A 461 -26.74 -6.16 -1.38
C ASP A 461 -26.82 -4.67 -1.74
N ALA A 462 -26.28 -3.80 -0.87
CA ALA A 462 -26.12 -2.37 -1.12
C ALA A 462 -25.08 -1.72 -0.19
N ALA A 463 -24.64 -0.51 -0.57
CA ALA A 463 -24.06 0.44 0.36
C ALA A 463 -25.17 1.29 1.02
N VAL A 464 -25.26 1.23 2.35
CA VAL A 464 -26.28 1.96 3.12
C VAL A 464 -25.69 3.30 3.58
N MET A 465 -26.26 4.40 3.07
CA MET A 465 -25.87 5.77 3.37
C MET A 465 -27.05 6.53 3.95
N ASP A 466 -26.83 7.32 5.00
CA ASP A 466 -27.87 8.21 5.52
C ASP A 466 -28.02 9.47 4.65
N GLN A 467 -29.07 10.25 4.90
CA GLN A 467 -29.34 11.49 4.15
C GLN A 467 -28.23 12.54 4.30
N LYS A 468 -27.51 12.53 5.42
CA LYS A 468 -26.41 13.48 5.68
C LYS A 468 -25.22 13.17 4.76
N ILE A 469 -24.87 11.89 4.62
CA ILE A 469 -23.80 11.42 3.75
C ILE A 469 -24.16 11.66 2.28
N LEU A 470 -25.38 11.31 1.87
CA LEU A 470 -25.83 11.56 0.50
C LEU A 470 -25.76 13.04 0.13
N LYS A 471 -26.25 13.91 1.02
CA LYS A 471 -26.15 15.36 0.81
C LYS A 471 -24.70 15.83 0.74
N GLN A 472 -23.82 15.33 1.61
CA GLN A 472 -22.40 15.70 1.59
C GLN A 472 -21.71 15.30 0.29
N LEU A 473 -22.04 14.13 -0.27
CA LEU A 473 -21.53 13.67 -1.57
C LEU A 473 -22.04 14.55 -2.71
N GLN A 474 -23.32 14.90 -2.71
CA GLN A 474 -23.91 15.84 -3.67
C GLN A 474 -23.27 17.24 -3.60
N ASP A 475 -23.10 17.77 -2.38
CA ASP A 475 -22.43 19.06 -2.16
C ASP A 475 -21.01 19.06 -2.78
N TRP A 476 -20.29 17.94 -2.69
CA TRP A 476 -18.97 17.79 -3.32
C TRP A 476 -19.02 17.64 -4.84
N GLU A 477 -20.04 16.97 -5.37
CA GLU A 477 -20.30 16.92 -6.82
C GLU A 477 -20.50 18.33 -7.38
N GLU A 478 -21.33 19.14 -6.73
CA GLU A 478 -21.59 20.55 -7.10
C GLU A 478 -20.33 21.42 -6.98
N GLN A 479 -19.43 21.11 -6.03
CA GLN A 479 -18.14 21.77 -5.86
C GLN A 479 -17.07 21.31 -6.87
N GLY A 480 -17.40 20.41 -7.81
CA GLY A 480 -16.49 19.94 -8.85
C GLY A 480 -15.67 18.72 -8.49
N TYR A 481 -15.96 18.04 -7.37
CA TYR A 481 -15.30 16.80 -6.95
C TYR A 481 -16.03 15.53 -7.40
N GLY A 482 -17.10 15.64 -8.21
CA GLY A 482 -17.91 14.50 -8.64
C GLY A 482 -17.15 13.44 -9.44
N ASN A 483 -16.11 13.85 -10.18
CA ASN A 483 -15.30 12.95 -11.00
C ASN A 483 -14.20 12.21 -10.21
N LEU A 484 -14.09 12.43 -8.89
CA LEU A 484 -13.10 11.74 -8.09
C LEU A 484 -13.42 10.24 -7.95
N PRO A 485 -12.40 9.36 -7.90
CA PRO A 485 -12.58 7.98 -7.51
C PRO A 485 -12.83 7.85 -6.00
N VAL A 486 -13.32 6.68 -5.60
CA VAL A 486 -13.69 6.38 -4.20
C VAL A 486 -12.68 5.40 -3.59
N CYS A 487 -12.28 5.66 -2.35
CA CYS A 487 -11.44 4.81 -1.51
C CYS A 487 -12.28 4.26 -0.34
N MET A 488 -12.66 2.99 -0.42
CA MET A 488 -13.41 2.34 0.65
C MET A 488 -12.52 2.01 1.86
N ALA A 489 -12.87 2.47 3.05
CA ALA A 489 -12.17 2.19 4.29
C ALA A 489 -13.02 1.26 5.18
N LYS A 490 -12.73 -0.03 5.12
CA LYS A 490 -13.36 -1.10 5.92
C LYS A 490 -12.31 -2.04 6.49
N THR A 491 -12.75 -3.03 7.27
CA THR A 491 -11.87 -4.13 7.69
C THR A 491 -11.28 -4.86 6.49
N GLN A 492 -10.00 -5.21 6.59
CA GLN A 492 -9.30 -6.02 5.60
C GLN A 492 -9.62 -7.52 5.71
N TYR A 493 -10.14 -7.97 6.85
CA TYR A 493 -10.28 -9.39 7.17
C TYR A 493 -11.50 -10.07 6.53
N SER A 494 -12.43 -9.29 5.99
CA SER A 494 -13.68 -9.77 5.40
C SER A 494 -14.09 -8.90 4.22
N PHE A 495 -14.89 -9.45 3.30
CA PHE A 495 -15.63 -8.65 2.32
C PHE A 495 -16.67 -7.73 2.98
N THR A 496 -17.14 -8.06 4.18
CA THR A 496 -18.10 -7.27 4.95
C THR A 496 -17.42 -6.19 5.80
N THR A 497 -18.17 -5.53 6.68
CA THR A 497 -17.63 -4.68 7.76
C THR A 497 -17.37 -5.43 9.07
N ASP A 498 -17.72 -6.72 9.16
CA ASP A 498 -17.45 -7.61 10.28
C ASP A 498 -16.17 -8.43 10.01
N PRO A 499 -15.08 -8.24 10.80
CA PRO A 499 -13.83 -8.97 10.59
C PRO A 499 -13.94 -10.49 10.80
N GLU A 500 -14.95 -10.98 11.54
CA GLU A 500 -15.12 -12.41 11.81
C GLU A 500 -15.93 -13.13 10.72
N ALA A 501 -16.62 -12.39 9.84
CA ALA A 501 -17.36 -12.95 8.71
C ALA A 501 -16.42 -13.37 7.56
N ARG A 502 -15.74 -14.50 7.73
CA ARG A 502 -14.74 -15.04 6.78
C ARG A 502 -15.38 -15.76 5.58
N GLY A 503 -14.54 -16.21 4.65
CA GLY A 503 -14.99 -16.92 3.45
C GLY A 503 -15.52 -15.95 2.40
N ALA A 504 -16.68 -16.27 1.83
CA ALA A 504 -17.36 -15.45 0.82
C ALA A 504 -18.81 -15.17 1.24
N PRO A 505 -19.05 -14.36 2.29
CA PRO A 505 -20.38 -14.09 2.83
C PRO A 505 -21.31 -13.45 1.79
N THR A 506 -22.62 -13.59 1.96
CA THR A 506 -23.69 -13.04 1.10
C THR A 506 -24.85 -12.55 1.97
N GLY A 507 -25.77 -11.73 1.43
CA GLY A 507 -26.94 -11.26 2.17
C GLY A 507 -26.60 -10.24 3.25
N PHE A 508 -25.65 -9.35 2.97
CA PHE A 508 -25.20 -8.31 3.88
C PHE A 508 -25.13 -6.94 3.19
N ASN A 509 -25.23 -5.89 3.98
CA ASN A 509 -25.06 -4.51 3.52
C ASN A 509 -23.73 -3.92 4.01
N ILE A 510 -23.22 -2.92 3.29
CA ILE A 510 -22.07 -2.12 3.72
C ILE A 510 -22.58 -0.80 4.30
N PRO A 511 -22.54 -0.60 5.63
CA PRO A 511 -22.84 0.71 6.19
C PRO A 511 -21.74 1.70 5.81
N VAL A 512 -22.12 2.90 5.38
CA VAL A 512 -21.21 4.05 5.26
C VAL A 512 -21.51 4.98 6.42
N ARG A 513 -20.51 5.20 7.28
CA ARG A 513 -20.66 5.97 8.53
C ARG A 513 -20.20 7.41 8.38
N GLU A 514 -19.20 7.62 7.53
CA GLU A 514 -18.59 8.93 7.30
C GLU A 514 -17.99 8.94 5.90
N VAL A 515 -17.96 10.11 5.27
CA VAL A 515 -17.19 10.35 4.06
C VAL A 515 -16.21 11.50 4.30
N ARG A 516 -14.99 11.37 3.77
CA ARG A 516 -13.93 12.38 3.82
C ARG A 516 -13.43 12.70 2.42
N LEU A 517 -13.10 13.95 2.17
CA LEU A 517 -12.51 14.39 0.91
C LEU A 517 -11.00 14.58 1.09
N SER A 518 -10.21 13.79 0.37
CA SER A 518 -8.76 14.02 0.21
C SER A 518 -8.55 14.75 -1.10
N ALA A 519 -8.75 16.07 -1.08
CA ALA A 519 -8.78 16.91 -2.28
C ALA A 519 -7.43 16.93 -3.03
N GLY A 520 -6.31 16.96 -2.31
CA GLY A 520 -4.98 16.96 -2.91
C GLY A 520 -4.58 15.60 -3.47
N ALA A 521 -4.89 14.52 -2.74
CA ALA A 521 -4.71 13.16 -3.27
C ALA A 521 -5.69 12.87 -4.43
N GLY A 522 -6.85 13.51 -4.40
CA GLY A 522 -7.90 13.49 -5.41
C GLY A 522 -8.76 12.24 -5.33
N PHE A 523 -9.26 11.89 -4.14
CA PHE A 523 -10.26 10.82 -3.98
C PHE A 523 -11.18 11.09 -2.78
N VAL A 524 -12.36 10.47 -2.78
CA VAL A 524 -13.28 10.46 -1.64
C VAL A 524 -13.08 9.19 -0.83
N VAL A 525 -12.89 9.32 0.48
CA VAL A 525 -12.78 8.17 1.39
C VAL A 525 -14.15 7.88 1.98
N ALA A 526 -14.67 6.67 1.76
CA ALA A 526 -15.92 6.19 2.36
C ALA A 526 -15.59 5.28 3.54
N ILE A 527 -15.87 5.73 4.76
CA ILE A 527 -15.56 5.02 6.00
C ILE A 527 -16.74 4.13 6.36
N CYS A 528 -16.52 2.81 6.34
CA CYS A 528 -17.57 1.82 6.55
C CYS A 528 -17.52 1.16 7.93
N GLY A 529 -16.36 1.20 8.60
CA GLY A 529 -16.15 0.63 9.92
C GLY A 529 -15.38 1.56 10.85
N GLU A 530 -14.95 1.06 12.00
CA GLU A 530 -14.00 1.80 12.83
C GLU A 530 -12.62 1.76 12.20
N ILE A 531 -12.07 2.94 11.91
CA ILE A 531 -10.77 3.07 11.28
C ILE A 531 -9.82 3.80 12.22
N MET A 532 -8.75 3.13 12.60
CA MET A 532 -7.72 3.66 13.50
C MET A 532 -6.59 4.28 12.69
N THR A 533 -6.53 5.60 12.65
CA THR A 533 -5.47 6.38 12.00
C THR A 533 -4.25 6.62 12.90
N MET A 534 -4.39 6.37 14.21
CA MET A 534 -3.29 6.37 15.18
C MET A 534 -3.33 5.07 16.00
N PRO A 535 -2.56 4.04 15.60
CA PRO A 535 -2.46 2.79 16.37
C PRO A 535 -1.84 3.04 17.75
N GLY A 536 -2.09 2.13 18.69
CA GLY A 536 -1.44 2.14 20.00
C GLY A 536 -0.48 0.97 20.14
N LEU A 537 0.53 1.11 21.00
CA LEU A 537 1.37 -0.01 21.43
C LEU A 537 0.55 -1.10 22.16
N PRO A 538 0.91 -2.39 22.06
CA PRO A 538 0.27 -3.47 22.81
C PRO A 538 0.64 -3.42 24.31
N ARG A 539 0.14 -4.38 25.10
CA ARG A 539 0.49 -4.51 26.53
C ARG A 539 1.99 -4.75 26.74
N VAL A 540 2.62 -5.51 25.86
CA VAL A 540 4.07 -5.79 25.86
C VAL A 540 4.60 -5.44 24.47
N PRO A 541 5.13 -4.23 24.26
CA PRO A 541 5.64 -3.80 22.96
C PRO A 541 6.96 -4.48 22.61
N SER A 542 7.20 -4.75 21.32
CA SER A 542 8.50 -5.25 20.83
C SER A 542 9.67 -4.37 21.27
N ALA A 543 9.43 -3.07 21.47
CA ALA A 543 10.41 -2.11 21.98
C ALA A 543 11.11 -2.55 23.29
N GLU A 544 10.49 -3.34 24.16
CA GLU A 544 11.13 -3.84 25.39
C GLU A 544 12.30 -4.80 25.11
N ASN A 545 12.31 -5.43 23.93
CA ASN A 545 13.32 -6.41 23.54
C ASN A 545 14.30 -5.89 22.49
N ILE A 546 13.97 -4.78 21.81
CA ILE A 546 14.80 -4.21 20.76
C ILE A 546 16.05 -3.57 21.38
N ARG A 547 17.23 -4.01 20.95
CA ARG A 547 18.52 -3.51 21.45
C ARG A 547 19.62 -3.67 20.39
N LEU A 548 20.80 -3.14 20.69
CA LEU A 548 22.03 -3.49 20.00
C LEU A 548 22.78 -4.55 20.81
N ASN A 549 23.40 -5.51 20.13
CA ASN A 549 24.38 -6.40 20.76
C ASN A 549 25.79 -5.78 20.74
N ASP A 550 26.78 -6.48 21.30
CA ASP A 550 28.16 -6.00 21.40
C ASP A 550 28.84 -5.75 20.04
N ALA A 551 28.34 -6.39 18.97
CA ALA A 551 28.82 -6.19 17.61
C ALA A 551 28.18 -4.98 16.92
N GLY A 552 27.18 -4.35 17.54
CA GLY A 552 26.39 -3.26 16.97
C GLY A 552 25.22 -3.72 16.09
N ASP A 553 24.89 -5.01 16.08
CA ASP A 553 23.75 -5.54 15.33
C ASP A 553 22.43 -5.35 16.11
N VAL A 554 21.32 -5.14 15.39
CA VAL A 554 19.99 -4.96 15.98
C VAL A 554 19.38 -6.31 16.38
N GLU A 555 19.01 -6.49 17.64
CA GLU A 555 18.27 -7.66 18.12
C GLU A 555 16.83 -7.31 18.47
N GLY A 556 15.90 -8.25 18.30
CA GLY A 556 14.49 -8.10 18.72
C GLY A 556 13.56 -7.35 17.75
N LEU A 557 14.05 -6.93 16.57
CA LEU A 557 13.26 -6.21 15.55
C LEU A 557 12.39 -7.13 14.67
N PHE A 558 12.75 -8.41 14.53
CA PHE A 558 12.11 -9.39 13.63
C PHE A 558 11.73 -10.68 14.34
#